data_AF-A0A7C4LJY9-F1
#
_entry.id   AF-A0A7C4LJY9-F1
#
_cell.length_a   1.000
_cell.length_b   1.000
_cell.length_c   1.000
_cell.angle_alpha   90.00
_cell.angle_beta   90.00
_cell.angle_gamma   90.00
#
_symmetry.space_group_name_H-M   'P 1'
#
loop_
_entity.id
_entity.type
_entity.pdbx_description
1 polymer ?
#
loop_
_entity_poly.entity_id
_entity_poly.type
_entity_poly.pdbx_seq_one_letter_code
_entity_poly.pdbx_strand_id
1 'polypeptide(L)'
;MRVELRPIKDIRPYENNPRVNDDAVDAVAASIREFGFRQPIVVDVEGVIICGHTRYKAALKLGLDKVPVHVAKDLTPEQIKAYRIADNKTAELSDWNYDLLPIELGELKGMNYDLGLLGFDQDELAKLLDPGIKDGLCDPDEVPAPPDEATTRPGDLWVLGDHRLLCGDAGKPEDVDRLLEGAPVHLVNTDPPYNVKVEPRSNNAIAAGLSSFEVTHHQKMDVVRHPEKAKPTDRKLRAKDRPLANDFVSDEAFDQMLHAWFGNIARVLLPGRGFYIWGGYVNCANYPPVLKAVKLYFSQAIIWVKEYPV
;
A
#
# COMPACT_ATOMS: atom_id res chain seq x y z
N MET A 1 17.95 -23.02 37.48
CA MET A 1 17.97 -23.48 36.07
C MET A 1 19.42 -23.76 35.64
N ARG A 2 19.73 -24.97 35.18
CA ARG A 2 21.06 -25.34 34.62
C ARG A 2 20.92 -25.55 33.11
N VAL A 3 21.78 -24.90 32.32
CA VAL A 3 21.77 -24.94 30.85
C VAL A 3 23.04 -25.61 30.35
N GLU A 4 22.91 -26.49 29.37
CA GLU A 4 24.02 -27.24 28.77
C GLU A 4 23.89 -27.26 27.24
N LEU A 5 25.00 -27.22 26.51
CA LEU A 5 24.97 -27.44 25.06
C LEU A 5 24.77 -28.93 24.78
N ARG A 6 23.68 -29.28 24.09
CA ARG A 6 23.34 -30.67 23.73
C ARG A 6 23.24 -30.84 22.23
N PRO A 7 23.60 -32.02 21.69
CA PRO A 7 23.36 -32.33 20.29
C PRO A 7 21.88 -32.17 19.92
N ILE A 8 21.58 -31.47 18.83
CA ILE A 8 20.19 -31.21 18.43
C ILE A 8 19.43 -32.51 18.12
N LYS A 9 20.15 -33.54 17.65
CA LYS A 9 19.63 -34.88 17.38
C LYS A 9 19.07 -35.61 18.61
N ASP A 10 19.48 -35.21 19.81
CA ASP A 10 19.02 -35.80 21.07
C ASP A 10 17.72 -35.14 21.56
N ILE A 11 17.23 -34.12 20.85
CA ILE A 11 16.03 -33.36 21.20
C ILE A 11 14.88 -33.80 20.29
N ARG A 12 13.73 -34.09 20.88
CA ARG A 12 12.55 -34.60 20.16
C ARG A 12 11.35 -33.66 20.31
N PRO A 13 10.69 -33.27 19.21
CA PRO A 13 9.42 -32.54 19.29
C PRO A 13 8.37 -33.34 20.07
N TYR A 14 7.54 -32.64 20.83
CA TYR A 14 6.34 -33.25 21.42
C TYR A 14 5.29 -33.48 20.32
N GLU A 15 4.89 -34.74 20.13
CA GLU A 15 4.00 -35.19 19.05
C GLU A 15 2.64 -34.48 19.07
N ASN A 16 2.09 -34.22 20.26
CA ASN A 16 0.79 -33.57 20.43
C ASN A 16 0.91 -32.07 20.72
N ASN A 17 1.89 -31.38 20.11
CA ASN A 17 2.03 -29.93 20.27
C ASN A 17 0.87 -29.20 19.56
N PRO A 18 -0.02 -28.50 20.29
CA PRO A 18 -1.18 -27.84 19.67
C PRO A 18 -0.82 -26.54 18.93
N ARG A 19 0.39 -25.98 19.15
CA ARG A 19 0.80 -24.71 18.53
C ARG A 19 1.40 -24.94 17.14
N VAL A 20 0.74 -24.40 16.11
CA VAL A 20 1.31 -24.26 14.77
C VAL A 20 2.26 -23.06 14.76
N ASN A 21 3.49 -23.24 14.28
CA ASN A 21 4.57 -22.28 14.45
C ASN A 21 5.54 -22.23 13.27
N ASP A 22 5.14 -22.75 12.10
CA ASP A 22 5.99 -22.82 10.92
C ASP A 22 6.32 -21.42 10.37
N ASP A 23 5.34 -20.51 10.35
CA ASP A 23 5.52 -19.14 9.85
C ASP A 23 6.52 -18.32 10.69
N ALA A 24 6.68 -18.66 11.97
CA ALA A 24 7.61 -17.97 12.88
C ALA A 24 9.05 -18.49 12.80
N VAL A 25 9.31 -19.59 12.08
CA VAL A 25 10.65 -20.23 12.05
C VAL A 25 11.71 -19.28 11.49
N ASP A 26 11.35 -18.48 10.49
CA ASP A 26 12.30 -17.62 9.78
C ASP A 26 12.71 -16.41 10.61
N ALA A 27 11.74 -15.77 11.26
CA ALA A 27 11.98 -14.70 12.23
C ALA A 27 12.86 -15.20 13.39
N VAL A 28 12.57 -16.38 13.94
CA VAL A 28 13.37 -16.96 15.04
C VAL A 28 14.77 -17.37 14.56
N ALA A 29 14.93 -17.87 13.33
CA ALA A 29 16.24 -18.19 12.77
C ALA A 29 17.08 -16.92 12.52
N ALA A 30 16.47 -15.83 12.06
CA ALA A 30 17.12 -14.54 11.92
C ALA A 30 17.57 -14.01 13.30
N SER A 31 16.68 -14.05 14.30
CA SER A 31 16.98 -13.66 15.68
C SER A 31 18.13 -14.48 16.28
N ILE A 32 18.15 -15.81 16.08
CA ILE A 32 19.26 -16.65 16.55
C ILE A 32 20.57 -16.31 15.83
N ARG A 33 20.55 -16.00 14.55
CA ARG A 33 21.75 -15.62 13.80
C ARG A 33 22.35 -14.31 14.32
N GLU A 34 21.49 -13.34 14.58
CA GLU A 34 21.89 -12.00 15.03
C GLU A 34 22.29 -11.98 16.50
N PHE A 35 21.39 -12.43 17.37
CA PHE A 35 21.57 -12.32 18.81
C PHE A 35 22.17 -13.57 19.44
N GLY A 36 22.25 -14.70 18.73
CA GLY A 36 22.55 -15.99 19.34
C GLY A 36 21.38 -16.54 20.16
N PHE A 37 21.56 -17.73 20.73
CA PHE A 37 20.58 -18.32 21.62
C PHE A 37 20.57 -17.61 22.99
N ARG A 38 19.60 -16.72 23.21
CA ARG A 38 19.40 -16.03 24.50
C ARG A 38 18.46 -16.76 25.47
N GLN A 39 17.64 -17.66 24.95
CA GLN A 39 16.79 -18.54 25.75
C GLN A 39 17.01 -20.00 25.34
N PRO A 40 17.24 -20.94 26.29
CA PRO A 40 17.46 -22.35 25.98
C PRO A 40 16.16 -23.07 25.62
N ILE A 41 16.26 -24.17 24.87
CA ILE A 41 15.14 -25.11 24.70
C ILE A 41 14.95 -25.86 26.02
N VAL A 42 13.70 -26.00 26.48
CA VAL A 42 13.39 -26.74 27.71
C VAL A 42 12.87 -28.11 27.32
N VAL A 43 13.46 -29.17 27.86
CA VAL A 43 13.07 -30.56 27.60
C VAL A 43 12.83 -31.32 28.90
N ASP A 44 12.08 -32.41 28.83
CA ASP A 44 12.01 -33.38 29.92
C ASP A 44 13.26 -34.28 29.97
N VAL A 45 13.29 -35.21 30.93
CA VAL A 45 14.41 -36.13 31.13
C VAL A 45 14.68 -37.04 29.93
N GLU A 46 13.69 -37.24 29.05
CA GLU A 46 13.79 -38.05 27.83
C GLU A 46 14.16 -37.22 26.59
N GLY A 47 14.38 -35.91 26.76
CA GLY A 47 14.73 -35.00 25.66
C GLY A 47 13.52 -34.54 24.84
N VAL A 48 12.29 -34.75 25.30
CA VAL A 48 11.10 -34.27 24.60
C VAL A 48 10.84 -32.81 24.96
N ILE A 49 10.61 -31.98 23.94
CA ILE A 49 10.45 -30.54 24.13
C ILE A 49 9.23 -30.22 25.00
N ILE A 50 9.46 -29.39 26.00
CA ILE A 50 8.45 -28.75 26.83
C ILE A 50 8.20 -27.34 26.31
N CYS A 51 9.26 -26.55 26.08
CA CYS A 51 9.19 -25.18 25.56
C CYS A 51 10.27 -24.95 24.49
N GLY A 52 9.94 -24.17 23.46
CA GLY A 52 10.89 -23.76 22.42
C GLY A 52 10.87 -24.58 21.13
N HIS A 53 9.73 -25.14 20.72
CA HIS A 53 9.59 -25.85 19.44
C HIS A 53 10.00 -24.99 18.23
N THR A 54 9.71 -23.68 18.24
CA THR A 54 10.10 -22.77 17.14
C THR A 54 11.62 -22.61 17.09
N ARG A 55 12.27 -22.49 18.26
CA ARG A 55 13.74 -22.42 18.37
C ARG A 55 14.41 -23.72 17.90
N TYR A 56 13.80 -24.87 18.18
CA TYR A 56 14.26 -26.16 17.64
C TYR A 56 14.18 -26.19 16.11
N LYS A 57 13.02 -25.84 15.52
CA LYS A 57 12.87 -25.77 14.06
C LYS A 57 13.85 -24.78 13.41
N ALA A 58 14.03 -23.60 14.01
CA ALA A 58 14.99 -22.61 13.56
C ALA A 58 16.43 -23.12 13.63
N ALA A 59 16.82 -23.81 14.71
CA ALA A 59 18.14 -24.40 14.83
C ALA A 59 18.42 -25.50 13.78
N LEU A 60 17.40 -26.31 13.45
CA LEU A 60 17.50 -27.26 12.33
C LEU A 60 17.71 -26.52 11.01
N LYS A 61 16.91 -25.47 10.73
CA LYS A 61 17.05 -24.64 9.52
C LYS A 61 18.44 -24.00 9.40
N LEU A 62 19.02 -23.61 10.53
CA LEU A 62 20.37 -23.04 10.63
C LEU A 62 21.50 -24.08 10.57
N GLY A 63 21.20 -25.38 10.61
CA GLY A 63 22.21 -26.44 10.58
C GLY A 63 23.06 -26.52 11.85
N LEU A 64 22.52 -26.19 13.02
CA LEU A 64 23.27 -26.21 14.28
C LEU A 64 23.41 -27.63 14.84
N ASP A 65 24.66 -28.06 15.08
CA ASP A 65 24.93 -29.39 15.68
C ASP A 65 24.53 -29.46 17.16
N LYS A 66 24.73 -28.37 17.90
CA LYS A 66 24.45 -28.26 19.34
C LYS A 66 23.66 -27.00 19.65
N VAL A 67 22.73 -27.12 20.61
CA VAL A 67 21.88 -26.02 21.08
C VAL A 67 21.86 -25.98 22.61
N PRO A 68 21.65 -24.81 23.24
CA PRO A 68 21.53 -24.70 24.68
C PRO A 68 20.19 -25.27 25.14
N VAL A 69 20.26 -26.20 26.09
CA VAL A 69 19.12 -26.95 26.60
C VAL A 69 19.07 -26.91 28.12
N HIS A 70 17.88 -26.70 28.67
CA HIS A 70 17.57 -26.95 30.08
C HIS A 70 16.73 -28.23 30.20
N VAL A 71 17.19 -29.18 31.02
CA VAL A 71 16.43 -30.39 31.34
C VAL A 71 15.66 -30.16 32.64
N ALA A 72 14.33 -30.15 32.56
CA ALA A 72 13.45 -30.01 33.71
C ALA A 72 13.29 -31.37 34.42
N LYS A 73 14.08 -31.61 35.47
CA LYS A 73 14.12 -32.88 36.21
C LYS A 73 13.14 -32.93 37.38
N ASP A 74 12.60 -31.77 37.74
CA ASP A 74 11.83 -31.48 38.95
C ASP A 74 10.31 -31.34 38.67
N LEU A 75 9.89 -31.53 37.42
CA LEU A 75 8.48 -31.46 37.02
C LEU A 75 7.86 -32.86 36.93
N THR A 76 6.64 -33.00 37.46
CA THR A 76 5.84 -34.21 37.24
C THR A 76 5.34 -34.28 35.79
N PRO A 77 4.90 -35.45 35.30
CA PRO A 77 4.32 -35.59 33.97
C PRO A 77 3.14 -34.63 33.70
N GLU A 78 2.29 -34.40 34.71
CA GLU A 78 1.17 -33.47 34.63
C GLU A 78 1.65 -32.03 34.51
N GLN A 79 2.65 -31.64 35.30
CA GLN A 79 3.26 -30.31 35.23
C GLN A 79 3.94 -30.06 33.88
N ILE A 80 4.63 -31.07 33.32
CA ILE A 80 5.22 -31.00 31.98
C ILE A 80 4.14 -30.75 30.93
N LYS A 81 3.03 -31.51 30.97
CA LYS A 81 1.92 -31.36 30.03
C LYS A 81 1.24 -30.00 30.17
N ALA A 82 1.01 -29.54 31.39
CA ALA A 82 0.44 -28.22 31.67
C ALA A 82 1.37 -27.08 31.18
N TYR A 83 2.68 -27.22 31.40
CA TYR A 83 3.64 -26.16 31.07
C TYR A 83 3.79 -25.95 29.56
N ARG A 84 3.70 -27.02 28.75
CA ARG A 84 3.61 -26.91 27.27
C ARG A 84 2.49 -25.97 26.81
N ILE A 85 1.38 -25.94 27.53
CA ILE A 85 0.23 -25.09 27.21
C ILE A 85 0.44 -23.70 27.82
N ALA A 86 0.84 -23.63 29.09
CA ALA A 86 0.98 -22.38 29.83
C ALA A 86 2.04 -21.45 29.22
N ASP A 87 3.21 -21.97 28.80
CA ASP A 87 4.27 -21.17 28.14
C ASP A 87 3.75 -20.50 26.86
N ASN A 88 2.98 -21.24 26.06
CA ASN A 88 2.36 -20.69 24.86
C ASN A 88 1.27 -19.67 25.18
N LYS A 89 0.40 -19.97 26.15
CA LYS A 89 -0.73 -19.10 26.48
C LYS A 89 -0.27 -17.80 27.13
N THR A 90 0.71 -17.86 28.01
CA THR A 90 1.20 -16.67 28.73
C THR A 90 1.84 -15.65 27.78
N ALA A 91 2.48 -16.10 26.70
CA ALA A 91 2.96 -15.21 25.64
C ALA A 91 1.83 -14.47 24.91
N GLU A 92 0.62 -15.05 24.83
CA GLU A 92 -0.57 -14.41 24.22
C GLU A 92 -1.30 -13.44 25.16
N LEU A 93 -0.97 -13.42 26.45
CA LEU A 93 -1.64 -12.57 27.44
C LEU A 93 -1.05 -11.15 27.50
N SER A 94 -0.07 -10.84 26.64
CA SER A 94 0.62 -9.55 26.63
C SER A 94 0.41 -8.86 25.29
N ASP A 95 0.15 -7.57 25.34
CA ASP A 95 0.05 -6.70 24.17
C ASP A 95 1.22 -5.71 24.14
N TRP A 96 1.52 -5.17 22.96
CA TRP A 96 2.44 -4.06 22.82
C TRP A 96 1.82 -2.77 23.39
N ASN A 97 2.66 -1.96 24.04
CA ASN A 97 2.30 -0.57 24.28
C ASN A 97 2.59 0.23 23.00
N TYR A 98 1.54 0.52 22.23
CA TYR A 98 1.66 1.22 20.95
C TYR A 98 1.98 2.72 21.08
N ASP A 99 2.00 3.29 22.30
CA ASP A 99 2.54 4.63 22.52
C ASP A 99 4.07 4.61 22.65
N LEU A 100 4.63 3.52 23.19
CA LEU A 100 6.07 3.40 23.47
C LEU A 100 6.83 2.64 22.37
N LEU A 101 6.21 1.62 21.76
CA LEU A 101 6.86 0.78 20.76
C LEU A 101 7.39 1.58 19.55
N PRO A 102 6.64 2.53 18.95
CA PRO A 102 7.15 3.39 17.89
C PRO A 102 8.41 4.17 18.26
N ILE A 103 8.48 4.63 19.51
CA ILE A 103 9.61 5.42 20.03
C ILE A 103 10.87 4.54 20.05
N GLU A 104 10.77 3.35 20.65
CA GLU A 104 11.88 2.38 20.72
C GLU A 104 12.34 1.95 19.31
N LEU A 105 11.40 1.68 18.40
CA LEU A 105 11.72 1.33 17.00
C LEU A 105 12.39 2.50 16.26
N GLY A 106 11.94 3.73 16.50
CA GLY A 106 12.54 4.94 15.93
C GLY A 106 13.95 5.19 16.45
N GLU A 107 14.21 4.95 17.73
CA GLU A 107 15.54 5.02 18.32
C GLU A 107 16.49 3.98 17.73
N LEU A 108 16.05 2.72 17.60
CA LEU A 108 16.82 1.66 16.94
C LEU A 108 17.16 2.02 15.49
N LYS A 109 16.20 2.59 14.75
CA LYS A 109 16.44 3.11 13.39
C LYS A 109 17.49 4.23 13.39
N GLY A 110 17.44 5.14 14.36
CA GLY A 110 18.44 6.20 14.55
C GLY A 110 19.83 5.67 14.88
N MET A 111 19.93 4.47 15.48
CA MET A 111 21.18 3.74 15.70
C MET A 111 21.64 2.93 14.46
N ASN A 112 20.97 3.10 13.31
CA ASN A 112 21.19 2.32 12.08
C ASN A 112 21.02 0.80 12.27
N TYR A 113 20.10 0.39 13.16
CA TYR A 113 19.77 -1.02 13.36
C TYR A 113 18.80 -1.52 12.29
N ASP A 114 18.96 -2.76 11.82
CA ASP A 114 18.04 -3.39 10.88
C ASP A 114 16.78 -3.89 11.61
N LEU A 115 15.70 -3.12 11.49
CA LEU A 115 14.41 -3.43 12.12
C LEU A 115 13.74 -4.68 11.54
N GLY A 116 14.11 -5.11 10.33
CA GLY A 116 13.60 -6.35 9.72
C GLY A 116 13.97 -7.61 10.52
N LEU A 117 14.98 -7.52 11.40
CA LEU A 117 15.41 -8.62 12.28
C LEU A 117 14.57 -8.78 13.54
N LEU A 118 13.65 -7.84 13.81
CA LEU A 118 12.85 -7.82 15.04
C LEU A 118 11.60 -8.71 14.96
N GLY A 119 11.31 -9.28 13.79
CA GLY A 119 10.18 -10.20 13.57
C GLY A 119 8.87 -9.52 13.19
N PHE A 120 8.89 -8.21 12.98
CA PHE A 120 7.80 -7.45 12.35
C PHE A 120 7.92 -7.55 10.82
N ASP A 121 6.79 -7.60 10.12
CA ASP A 121 6.80 -7.48 8.66
C ASP A 121 6.99 -6.00 8.22
N GLN A 122 7.23 -5.78 6.91
CA GLN A 122 7.51 -4.43 6.39
C GLN A 122 6.32 -3.48 6.53
N ASP A 123 5.09 -3.99 6.36
CA ASP A 123 3.87 -3.17 6.44
C ASP A 123 3.56 -2.82 7.89
N GLU A 124 3.80 -3.74 8.82
CA GLU A 124 3.70 -3.54 10.27
C GLU A 124 4.72 -2.51 10.77
N LEU A 125 5.99 -2.64 10.36
CA LEU A 125 7.02 -1.64 10.68
C LEU A 125 6.67 -0.26 10.13
N ALA A 126 6.15 -0.19 8.90
CA ALA A 126 5.72 1.08 8.31
C ALA A 126 4.61 1.75 9.14
N LYS A 127 3.59 0.98 9.55
CA LYS A 127 2.50 1.46 10.41
C LYS A 127 2.98 1.89 11.80
N LEU A 128 3.94 1.16 12.39
CA LEU A 128 4.47 1.46 13.70
C LEU A 128 5.41 2.69 13.70
N LEU A 129 6.21 2.87 12.65
CA LEU A 129 7.20 3.95 12.56
C LEU A 129 6.65 5.25 11.98
N ASP A 130 5.47 5.22 11.38
CA ASP A 130 4.72 6.40 10.97
C ASP A 130 3.52 6.63 11.89
N PRO A 131 3.72 7.13 13.13
CA PRO A 131 2.61 7.54 14.01
C PRO A 131 1.86 8.77 13.47
N GLY A 132 2.14 9.18 12.22
CA GLY A 132 1.81 10.45 11.59
C GLY A 132 0.96 10.35 10.32
N ILE A 133 0.22 9.26 10.10
CA ILE A 133 -1.11 9.37 9.48
C ILE A 133 -2.08 8.74 10.48
N LYS A 134 -2.57 9.56 11.41
CA LYS A 134 -3.87 9.26 12.02
C LYS A 134 -4.84 9.10 10.86
N ASP A 135 -5.41 7.92 10.68
CA ASP A 135 -6.69 7.82 9.97
C ASP A 135 -7.57 8.89 10.61
N GLY A 136 -7.95 9.90 9.83
CA GLY A 136 -8.89 10.90 10.32
C GLY A 136 -10.14 10.18 10.82
N LEU A 137 -10.94 10.83 11.66
CA LEU A 137 -12.34 10.41 11.88
C LEU A 137 -13.22 10.58 10.63
N CYS A 138 -12.57 10.78 9.49
CA CYS A 138 -13.09 11.04 8.17
C CYS A 138 -12.56 9.92 7.29
N ASP A 139 -13.42 9.46 6.38
CA ASP A 139 -13.05 8.51 5.33
C ASP A 139 -11.70 8.94 4.69
N PRO A 140 -10.74 8.03 4.44
CA PRO A 140 -9.46 8.37 3.83
C PRO A 140 -9.58 9.07 2.45
N ASP A 141 -10.75 8.97 1.80
CA ASP A 141 -11.10 9.72 0.58
C ASP A 141 -11.80 11.07 0.86
N GLU A 142 -12.09 11.40 2.13
CA GLU A 142 -12.74 12.64 2.56
C GLU A 142 -11.71 13.78 2.66
N VAL A 143 -11.31 14.26 1.49
CA VAL A 143 -10.59 15.53 1.35
C VAL A 143 -11.50 16.69 1.76
N PRO A 144 -10.97 17.74 2.43
CA PRO A 144 -11.72 18.97 2.66
C PRO A 144 -12.32 19.44 1.35
N ALA A 145 -13.57 19.91 1.39
CA ALA A 145 -14.19 20.49 0.20
C ALA A 145 -13.25 21.58 -0.34
N PRO A 146 -12.84 21.51 -1.62
CA PRO A 146 -11.95 22.51 -2.18
C PRO A 146 -12.58 23.90 -1.98
N PRO A 147 -11.76 24.92 -1.70
CA PRO A 147 -12.26 26.27 -1.46
C PRO A 147 -13.08 26.73 -2.67
N ASP A 148 -14.07 27.59 -2.43
CA ASP A 148 -14.91 28.11 -3.51
C ASP A 148 -14.11 28.87 -4.56
N GLU A 149 -13.05 29.56 -4.12
CA GLU A 149 -12.06 30.18 -4.97
C GLU A 149 -10.75 29.40 -4.87
N ALA A 150 -10.25 28.93 -6.01
CA ALA A 150 -8.97 28.27 -6.09
C ALA A 150 -7.84 29.26 -5.71
N THR A 151 -7.00 28.87 -4.75
CA THR A 151 -5.79 29.63 -4.39
C THR A 151 -4.81 29.67 -5.55
N THR A 152 -4.63 28.54 -6.23
CA THR A 152 -3.75 28.41 -7.40
C THR A 152 -4.47 28.85 -8.66
N ARG A 153 -3.80 29.68 -9.48
CA ARG A 153 -4.31 30.24 -10.73
C ARG A 153 -3.48 29.78 -11.94
N PRO A 154 -4.03 29.78 -13.15
CA PRO A 154 -3.27 29.49 -14.36
C PRO A 154 -2.00 30.37 -14.47
N GLY A 155 -0.86 29.73 -14.73
CA GLY A 155 0.47 30.34 -14.78
C GLY A 155 1.27 30.23 -13.47
N ASP A 156 0.62 29.93 -12.34
CA ASP A 156 1.28 29.77 -11.05
C ASP A 156 2.16 28.53 -11.04
N LEU A 157 3.42 28.73 -10.65
CA LEU A 157 4.45 27.69 -10.53
C LEU A 157 4.87 27.57 -9.07
N TRP A 158 4.63 26.40 -8.49
CA TRP A 158 5.03 26.05 -7.14
C TRP A 158 6.35 25.29 -7.17
N VAL A 159 7.32 25.71 -6.36
CA VAL A 159 8.60 25.04 -6.17
C VAL A 159 8.57 24.33 -4.81
N LEU A 160 8.70 23.01 -4.83
CA LEU A 160 8.54 22.09 -3.71
C LEU A 160 9.84 21.32 -3.50
N GLY A 161 10.88 22.01 -3.03
CA GLY A 161 12.24 21.46 -3.00
C GLY A 161 12.76 21.26 -4.42
N ASP A 162 13.14 20.03 -4.76
CA ASP A 162 13.59 19.64 -6.10
C ASP A 162 12.42 19.40 -7.09
N HIS A 163 11.17 19.55 -6.63
CA HIS A 163 9.96 19.31 -7.43
C HIS A 163 9.27 20.61 -7.86
N ARG A 164 8.54 20.54 -8.98
CA ARG A 164 7.81 21.68 -9.55
C ARG A 164 6.39 21.28 -9.89
N LEU A 165 5.43 22.14 -9.59
CA LEU A 165 4.02 21.98 -9.93
C LEU A 165 3.51 23.26 -10.62
N LEU A 166 3.11 23.14 -11.88
CA LEU A 166 2.54 24.25 -12.65
C LEU A 166 1.04 24.06 -12.81
N CYS A 167 0.26 25.09 -12.49
CA CYS A 167 -1.12 25.18 -12.96
C CYS A 167 -1.11 25.75 -14.38
N GLY A 168 -1.11 24.87 -15.38
CA GLY A 168 -1.02 25.24 -16.80
C GLY A 168 -1.77 24.28 -17.69
N ASP A 169 -1.72 24.53 -18.99
CA ASP A 169 -2.30 23.69 -20.03
C ASP A 169 -1.21 22.78 -20.61
N ALA A 170 -1.30 21.46 -20.35
CA ALA A 170 -0.35 20.48 -20.89
C ALA A 170 -0.36 20.39 -22.43
N GLY A 171 -1.39 20.93 -23.09
CA GLY A 171 -1.45 21.06 -24.55
C GLY A 171 -0.60 22.22 -25.09
N LYS A 172 -0.22 23.19 -24.24
CA LYS A 172 0.59 24.35 -24.63
C LYS A 172 2.08 24.08 -24.43
N PRO A 173 2.91 24.13 -25.50
CA PRO A 173 4.35 23.95 -25.37
C PRO A 173 4.99 24.90 -24.36
N GLU A 174 4.49 26.14 -24.26
CA GLU A 174 5.05 27.19 -23.40
C GLU A 174 4.92 26.85 -21.91
N ASP A 175 3.78 26.25 -21.52
CA ASP A 175 3.53 25.84 -20.14
C ASP A 175 4.42 24.63 -19.78
N VAL A 176 4.57 23.67 -20.70
CA VAL A 176 5.47 22.52 -20.51
C VAL A 176 6.92 22.98 -20.38
N ASP A 177 7.37 23.93 -21.22
CA ASP A 177 8.74 24.45 -21.16
C ASP A 177 9.01 25.22 -19.88
N ARG A 178 8.04 26.00 -19.41
CA ARG A 178 8.09 26.69 -18.12
C ARG A 178 8.18 25.71 -16.94
N LEU A 179 7.41 24.63 -16.98
CA LEU A 179 7.45 23.59 -15.96
C LEU A 179 8.83 22.93 -15.91
N LEU A 180 9.38 22.57 -17.07
CA LEU A 180 10.63 21.82 -17.16
C LEU A 180 11.88 22.66 -16.91
N GLU A 181 11.91 23.93 -17.30
CA GLU A 181 13.11 24.78 -17.24
C GLU A 181 14.36 24.11 -17.83
N GLY A 182 14.18 23.40 -18.95
CA GLY A 182 15.25 22.66 -19.63
C GLY A 182 15.67 21.35 -18.96
N ALA A 183 15.00 20.91 -17.89
CA ALA A 183 15.27 19.63 -17.24
C ALA A 183 14.98 18.45 -18.20
N PRO A 184 15.85 17.43 -18.25
CA PRO A 184 15.65 16.26 -19.10
C PRO A 184 14.52 15.35 -18.58
N VAL A 185 13.58 15.00 -19.46
CA VAL A 185 12.49 14.08 -19.12
C VAL A 185 12.88 12.63 -19.44
N HIS A 186 12.91 11.80 -18.40
CA HIS A 186 13.29 10.39 -18.47
C HIS A 186 12.10 9.43 -18.47
N LEU A 187 10.94 9.90 -18.00
CA LEU A 187 9.71 9.15 -17.93
C LEU A 187 8.55 10.14 -17.93
N VAL A 188 7.48 9.82 -18.67
CA VAL A 188 6.19 10.50 -18.53
C VAL A 188 5.15 9.52 -18.01
N ASN A 189 4.36 9.96 -17.03
CA ASN A 189 3.15 9.27 -16.60
C ASN A 189 2.00 10.28 -16.70
N THR A 190 0.97 9.96 -17.48
CA THR A 190 -0.13 10.90 -17.74
C THR A 190 -1.48 10.21 -17.77
N ASP A 191 -2.47 10.89 -17.24
CA ASP A 191 -3.87 10.47 -17.20
C ASP A 191 -4.76 11.51 -17.91
N PRO A 192 -4.72 11.56 -19.27
CA PRO A 192 -5.48 12.53 -20.02
C PRO A 192 -6.99 12.25 -19.88
N PRO A 193 -7.87 13.25 -20.08
CA PRO A 193 -9.31 13.04 -20.18
C PRO A 193 -9.67 11.90 -21.15
N TYR A 194 -10.63 11.06 -20.75
CA TYR A 194 -10.97 9.87 -21.54
C TYR A 194 -12.02 10.11 -22.61
N ASN A 195 -12.67 11.28 -22.69
CA ASN A 195 -13.83 11.52 -23.56
C ASN A 195 -14.95 10.46 -23.43
N VAL A 196 -15.19 9.98 -22.20
CA VAL A 196 -16.26 9.04 -21.88
C VAL A 196 -17.39 9.79 -21.19
N LYS A 197 -18.64 9.51 -21.60
CA LYS A 197 -19.82 10.08 -20.95
C LYS A 197 -19.98 9.43 -19.57
N VAL A 198 -19.56 10.13 -18.53
CA VAL A 198 -19.79 9.71 -17.14
C VAL A 198 -21.21 10.08 -16.71
N GLU A 199 -21.92 9.13 -16.09
CA GLU A 199 -23.21 9.43 -15.47
C GLU A 199 -23.02 10.36 -14.27
N PRO A 200 -23.84 11.41 -14.11
CA PRO A 200 -23.78 12.26 -12.93
C PRO A 200 -24.11 11.45 -11.67
N ARG A 201 -23.16 11.32 -10.75
CA ARG A 201 -23.31 10.51 -9.53
C ARG A 201 -24.14 11.17 -8.42
N SER A 202 -24.83 12.29 -8.68
CA SER A 202 -25.65 12.96 -7.65
C SER A 202 -27.05 13.39 -8.12
N ASN A 203 -28.01 13.27 -7.21
CA ASN A 203 -29.39 13.77 -7.41
C ASN A 203 -29.44 15.24 -7.81
N ASN A 204 -28.48 16.05 -7.34
CA ASN A 204 -28.38 17.47 -7.67
C ASN A 204 -27.92 17.72 -9.12
N ALA A 205 -27.00 16.93 -9.65
CA ALA A 205 -26.56 17.04 -11.04
C ALA A 205 -27.64 16.53 -12.02
N ILE A 206 -28.41 15.51 -11.61
CA ILE A 206 -29.58 15.01 -12.36
C ILE A 206 -30.69 16.09 -12.39
N ALA A 207 -30.99 16.72 -11.25
CA ALA A 207 -32.01 17.77 -11.15
C ALA A 207 -31.64 19.07 -11.91
N ALA A 208 -30.35 19.32 -12.14
CA ALA A 208 -29.85 20.46 -12.91
C ALA A 208 -29.91 20.27 -14.44
N GLY A 209 -30.45 19.15 -14.94
CA GLY A 209 -30.63 18.91 -16.38
C GLY A 209 -29.35 18.54 -17.14
N LEU A 210 -28.30 18.11 -16.42
CA LEU A 210 -26.97 17.81 -16.97
C LEU A 210 -26.79 16.33 -17.37
N SER A 211 -27.90 15.58 -17.49
CA SER A 211 -27.92 14.17 -17.90
C SER A 211 -28.52 14.02 -19.29
N SER A 212 -27.84 13.29 -20.18
CA SER A 212 -28.38 12.84 -21.47
C SER A 212 -29.15 11.51 -21.37
N PHE A 213 -29.36 10.97 -20.18
CA PHE A 213 -29.98 9.66 -19.93
C PHE A 213 -31.29 9.77 -19.14
N GLU A 214 -32.30 9.00 -19.54
CA GLU A 214 -33.53 8.78 -18.77
C GLU A 214 -33.22 7.92 -17.53
N VAL A 215 -33.70 8.39 -16.37
CA VAL A 215 -33.40 7.88 -15.02
C VAL A 215 -33.50 6.35 -14.92
N THR A 216 -32.39 5.64 -14.70
CA THR A 216 -32.46 4.25 -14.21
C THR A 216 -31.33 3.81 -13.26
N HIS A 217 -31.77 3.44 -12.04
CA HIS A 217 -31.49 2.19 -11.32
C HIS A 217 -30.28 1.99 -10.38
N HIS A 218 -29.13 2.66 -10.50
CA HIS A 218 -27.97 2.29 -9.66
C HIS A 218 -27.87 2.97 -8.29
N GLN A 219 -28.24 4.24 -8.16
CA GLN A 219 -28.13 4.99 -6.89
C GLN A 219 -29.00 4.41 -5.75
N LYS A 220 -30.13 3.78 -6.08
CA LYS A 220 -30.98 3.14 -5.08
C LYS A 220 -30.28 1.94 -4.42
N MET A 221 -29.41 1.23 -5.14
CA MET A 221 -28.74 0.03 -4.63
C MET A 221 -27.63 0.39 -3.63
N ASP A 222 -26.89 1.47 -3.87
CA ASP A 222 -25.84 1.95 -2.95
C ASP A 222 -26.42 2.53 -1.66
N VAL A 223 -27.50 3.32 -1.75
CA VAL A 223 -28.18 3.86 -0.56
C VAL A 223 -28.83 2.76 0.28
N VAL A 224 -29.27 1.66 -0.34
CA VAL A 224 -29.81 0.49 0.38
C VAL A 224 -28.71 -0.30 1.11
N ARG A 225 -27.49 -0.35 0.56
CA ARG A 225 -26.35 -1.04 1.18
C ARG A 225 -25.66 -0.20 2.26
N HIS A 226 -25.65 1.12 2.10
CA HIS A 226 -24.97 2.08 2.97
C HIS A 226 -25.85 3.32 3.23
N PRO A 227 -26.95 3.18 3.99
CA PRO A 227 -27.88 4.29 4.25
C PRO A 227 -27.21 5.50 4.91
N GLU A 228 -26.13 5.29 5.66
CA GLU A 228 -25.30 6.34 6.26
C GLU A 228 -24.58 7.24 5.24
N LYS A 229 -24.40 6.80 3.99
CA LYS A 229 -23.77 7.58 2.91
C LYS A 229 -24.76 8.56 2.24
N ALA A 230 -26.04 8.54 2.61
CA ALA A 230 -27.04 9.46 2.10
C ALA A 230 -26.86 10.87 2.72
N LYS A 231 -26.11 11.75 2.04
CA LYS A 231 -26.00 13.17 2.43
C LYS A 231 -27.19 13.99 1.87
N PRO A 232 -27.78 14.92 2.64
CA PRO A 232 -28.87 15.79 2.17
C PRO A 232 -28.45 16.63 0.96
N THR A 233 -29.41 16.94 0.08
CA THR A 233 -29.18 17.79 -1.09
C THR A 233 -29.15 19.27 -0.70
N ASP A 234 -27.95 19.86 -0.71
CA ASP A 234 -27.75 21.29 -0.53
C ASP A 234 -28.05 22.08 -1.81
N ARG A 235 -28.43 23.36 -1.65
CA ARG A 235 -28.79 24.28 -2.75
C ARG A 235 -27.60 24.68 -3.64
N LYS A 236 -26.37 24.38 -3.22
CA LYS A 236 -25.11 24.66 -3.92
C LYS A 236 -24.52 23.34 -4.44
N LEU A 237 -24.24 23.27 -5.74
CA LEU A 237 -23.57 22.10 -6.32
C LEU A 237 -22.17 21.94 -5.69
N ARG A 238 -21.90 20.74 -5.15
CA ARG A 238 -20.55 20.37 -4.70
C ARG A 238 -19.61 20.43 -5.90
N ALA A 239 -18.31 20.64 -5.68
CA ALA A 239 -17.33 20.71 -6.77
C ALA A 239 -17.41 19.49 -7.72
N LYS A 240 -17.60 18.28 -7.15
CA LYS A 240 -17.80 17.03 -7.91
C LYS A 240 -19.10 16.91 -8.69
N ASP A 241 -20.07 17.79 -8.43
CA ASP A 241 -21.38 17.81 -9.11
C ASP A 241 -21.45 18.92 -10.18
N ARG A 242 -20.39 19.71 -10.35
CA ARG A 242 -20.31 20.77 -11.37
C ARG A 242 -19.94 20.15 -12.72
N PRO A 243 -20.53 20.59 -13.84
CA PRO A 243 -20.10 20.17 -15.17
C PRO A 243 -18.63 20.52 -15.37
N LEU A 244 -17.81 19.57 -15.80
CA LEU A 244 -16.49 19.89 -16.30
C LEU A 244 -16.65 20.38 -17.74
N ALA A 245 -16.08 21.54 -18.06
CA ALA A 245 -16.23 22.16 -19.37
C ALA A 245 -15.79 21.27 -20.54
N ASN A 246 -14.92 20.29 -20.27
CA ASN A 246 -14.33 19.38 -21.26
C ASN A 246 -14.96 17.97 -21.26
N ASP A 247 -16.06 17.74 -20.54
CA ASP A 247 -16.75 16.44 -20.53
C ASP A 247 -17.48 16.16 -21.86
N PHE A 248 -17.64 17.19 -22.70
CA PHE A 248 -18.40 17.13 -23.96
C PHE A 248 -17.61 17.75 -25.10
N VAL A 249 -16.60 17.05 -25.60
CA VAL A 249 -15.84 17.43 -26.80
C VAL A 249 -16.20 16.51 -27.97
N SER A 250 -16.17 17.04 -29.21
CA SER A 250 -16.34 16.18 -30.40
C SER A 250 -15.14 15.26 -30.57
N ASP A 251 -15.29 14.19 -31.35
CA ASP A 251 -14.17 13.29 -31.66
C ASP A 251 -13.01 14.04 -32.33
N GLU A 252 -13.29 14.99 -33.23
CA GLU A 252 -12.23 15.79 -33.86
C GLU A 252 -11.51 16.70 -32.85
N ALA A 253 -12.26 17.32 -31.92
CA ALA A 253 -11.68 18.14 -30.87
C ALA A 253 -10.84 17.29 -29.91
N PHE A 254 -11.30 16.09 -29.58
CA PHE A 254 -10.56 15.14 -28.75
C PHE A 254 -9.25 14.70 -29.42
N ASP A 255 -9.28 14.37 -30.70
CA ASP A 255 -8.07 14.03 -31.47
C ASP A 255 -7.08 15.20 -31.48
N GLN A 256 -7.53 16.44 -31.67
CA GLN A 256 -6.67 17.63 -31.58
C GLN A 256 -6.00 17.77 -30.20
N MET A 257 -6.74 17.49 -29.13
CA MET A 257 -6.19 17.51 -27.76
C MET A 257 -5.15 16.41 -27.56
N LEU A 258 -5.42 15.18 -28.00
CA LEU A 258 -4.45 14.06 -27.95
C LEU A 258 -3.17 14.42 -28.71
N HIS A 259 -3.29 15.03 -29.90
CA HIS A 259 -2.16 15.50 -30.68
C HIS A 259 -1.33 16.54 -29.92
N ALA A 260 -1.98 17.50 -29.25
CA ALA A 260 -1.29 18.50 -28.45
C ALA A 260 -0.53 17.87 -27.28
N TRP A 261 -1.20 17.02 -26.50
CA TRP A 261 -0.60 16.38 -25.31
C TRP A 261 0.52 15.41 -25.69
N PHE A 262 0.25 14.46 -26.58
CA PHE A 262 1.24 13.46 -26.97
C PHE A 262 2.36 14.06 -27.81
N GLY A 263 2.07 15.12 -28.58
CA GLY A 263 3.08 15.91 -29.27
C GLY A 263 4.05 16.58 -28.30
N ASN A 264 3.56 17.18 -27.22
CA ASN A 264 4.42 17.73 -26.18
C ASN A 264 5.24 16.64 -25.47
N ILE A 265 4.66 15.48 -25.19
CA ILE A 265 5.40 14.34 -24.64
C ILE A 265 6.55 13.94 -25.57
N ALA A 266 6.27 13.77 -26.86
CA ALA A 266 7.27 13.40 -27.86
C ALA A 266 8.38 14.46 -27.99
N ARG A 267 8.06 15.74 -27.78
CA ARG A 267 8.99 16.86 -27.86
C ARG A 267 9.98 16.88 -26.69
N VAL A 268 9.53 16.59 -25.48
CA VAL A 268 10.33 16.77 -24.26
C VAL A 268 10.97 15.48 -23.73
N LEU A 269 10.41 14.32 -24.08
CA LEU A 269 10.93 13.02 -23.67
C LEU A 269 12.24 12.71 -24.38
N LEU A 270 13.27 12.32 -23.62
CA LEU A 270 14.54 11.94 -24.23
C LEU A 270 14.36 10.68 -25.12
N PRO A 271 15.10 10.57 -26.25
CA PRO A 271 15.04 9.40 -27.11
C PRO A 271 15.30 8.09 -26.37
N GLY A 272 14.46 7.07 -26.61
CA GLY A 272 14.58 5.75 -25.98
C GLY A 272 14.03 5.65 -24.55
N ARG A 273 13.39 6.71 -24.03
CA ARG A 273 12.76 6.71 -22.71
C ARG A 273 11.30 6.29 -22.75
N GLY A 274 10.79 5.91 -21.58
CA GLY A 274 9.45 5.34 -21.41
C GLY A 274 8.36 6.38 -21.17
N PHE A 275 7.13 6.00 -21.48
CA PHE A 275 5.93 6.75 -21.09
C PHE A 275 4.80 5.78 -20.73
N TYR A 276 3.92 6.22 -19.83
CA TYR A 276 2.71 5.53 -19.44
C TYR A 276 1.52 6.49 -19.64
N ILE A 277 0.50 6.02 -20.34
CA ILE A 277 -0.73 6.77 -20.62
C ILE A 277 -1.89 5.94 -20.08
N TRP A 278 -2.61 6.50 -19.11
CA TRP A 278 -3.85 5.91 -18.62
C TRP A 278 -4.99 6.22 -19.57
N GLY A 279 -5.97 5.32 -19.65
CA GLY A 279 -7.08 5.44 -20.59
C GLY A 279 -8.26 4.58 -20.18
N GLY A 280 -9.47 5.06 -20.48
CA GLY A 280 -10.68 4.26 -20.37
C GLY A 280 -10.72 3.15 -21.42
N TYR A 281 -11.33 2.01 -21.07
CA TYR A 281 -11.45 0.86 -21.97
C TYR A 281 -12.08 1.21 -23.34
N VAL A 282 -13.07 2.09 -23.35
CA VAL A 282 -13.82 2.45 -24.56
C VAL A 282 -12.98 3.27 -25.56
N ASN A 283 -12.03 4.06 -25.08
CA ASN A 283 -11.31 5.04 -25.89
C ASN A 283 -9.79 4.78 -25.98
N CYS A 284 -9.31 3.67 -25.42
CA CYS A 284 -7.91 3.25 -25.53
C CYS A 284 -7.49 3.00 -26.99
N ALA A 285 -8.45 2.69 -27.88
CA ALA A 285 -8.23 2.54 -29.31
C ALA A 285 -7.87 3.87 -30.01
N ASN A 286 -8.21 5.02 -29.42
CA ASN A 286 -7.97 6.34 -30.01
C ASN A 286 -6.49 6.76 -29.89
N TYR A 287 -5.74 6.17 -28.94
CA TYR A 287 -4.38 6.63 -28.64
C TYR A 287 -3.34 6.11 -29.65
N PRO A 288 -3.31 4.83 -30.07
CA PRO A 288 -2.29 4.32 -30.99
C PRO A 288 -2.14 5.08 -32.32
N PRO A 289 -3.22 5.53 -33.00
CA PRO A 289 -3.09 6.36 -34.20
C PRO A 289 -2.34 7.67 -33.95
N VAL A 290 -2.67 8.38 -32.87
CA VAL A 290 -2.03 9.65 -32.50
C VAL A 290 -0.59 9.42 -32.06
N LEU A 291 -0.31 8.40 -31.24
CA LEU A 291 1.04 8.02 -30.83
C LEU A 291 1.94 7.77 -32.03
N LYS A 292 1.44 7.02 -33.02
CA LYS A 292 2.14 6.79 -34.28
C LYS A 292 2.40 8.09 -35.04
N ALA A 293 1.42 8.99 -35.12
CA ALA A 293 1.56 10.26 -35.81
C ALA A 293 2.62 11.18 -35.16
N VAL A 294 2.73 11.17 -33.83
CA VAL A 294 3.75 11.95 -33.08
C VAL A 294 5.06 11.18 -32.86
N LYS A 295 5.21 9.99 -33.46
CA LYS A 295 6.41 9.13 -33.39
C LYS A 295 6.73 8.59 -31.99
N LEU A 296 5.72 8.43 -31.14
CA LEU A 296 5.84 7.65 -29.91
C LEU A 296 5.57 6.18 -30.20
N TYR A 297 6.49 5.30 -29.78
CA TYR A 297 6.36 3.86 -29.99
C TYR A 297 5.40 3.24 -28.97
N PHE A 298 4.27 2.73 -29.46
CA PHE A 298 3.33 1.97 -28.65
C PHE A 298 3.85 0.53 -28.45
N SER A 299 4.31 0.22 -27.23
CA SER A 299 4.87 -1.10 -26.91
C SER A 299 3.81 -2.14 -26.57
N GLN A 300 2.92 -1.82 -25.63
CA GLN A 300 1.91 -2.75 -25.12
C GLN A 300 0.78 -2.01 -24.42
N ALA A 301 -0.39 -2.65 -24.34
CA ALA A 301 -1.48 -2.25 -23.45
C ALA A 301 -1.48 -3.14 -22.20
N ILE A 302 -1.60 -2.54 -21.03
CA ILE A 302 -1.78 -3.23 -19.75
C ILE A 302 -3.23 -2.98 -19.31
N ILE A 303 -4.00 -4.05 -19.07
CA ILE A 303 -5.39 -3.95 -18.65
C ILE A 303 -5.47 -4.10 -17.14
N TRP A 304 -5.85 -3.03 -16.45
CA TRP A 304 -6.17 -3.08 -15.03
C TRP A 304 -7.64 -3.45 -14.84
N VAL A 305 -7.89 -4.71 -14.48
CA VAL A 305 -9.24 -5.20 -14.14
C VAL A 305 -9.55 -4.80 -12.70
N LYS A 306 -10.46 -3.83 -12.53
CA LYS A 306 -10.92 -3.42 -11.20
C LYS A 306 -11.99 -4.40 -10.72
N GLU A 307 -11.64 -5.30 -9.79
CA GLU A 307 -12.56 -6.31 -9.24
C GLU A 307 -13.53 -5.74 -8.18
N TYR A 308 -13.32 -4.49 -7.75
CA TYR A 308 -14.17 -3.80 -6.77
C TYR A 308 -14.48 -2.36 -7.24
N PRO A 309 -15.72 -1.88 -7.04
CA PRO A 309 -16.06 -0.48 -7.30
C PRO A 309 -15.40 0.44 -6.24
N VAL A 310 -14.80 1.53 -6.73
CA VAL A 310 -14.43 2.73 -5.96
C VAL A 310 -15.63 3.65 -5.79
#